data_AF-A0A9D9CBL9-F1
#
_entry.id   AF-A0A9D9CBL9-F1
#
_cell.length_a   1.000
_cell.length_b   1.000
_cell.length_c   1.000
_cell.angle_alpha   90.00
_cell.angle_beta   90.00
_cell.angle_gamma   90.00
#
_symmetry.space_group_name_H-M   'P 1'
#
loop_
_entity.id
_entity.type
_entity.pdbx_description
1 polymer ?
#
loop_
_entity_poly.entity_id
_entity_poly.type
_entity_poly.pdbx_seq_one_letter_code
_entity_poly.pdbx_strand_id
1 'polypeptide(L)'
;MRHLLIVLLTLLSVFCVQAQNMIHIEHANTLEFDEAVNAEFQMLIGDVQFRHDSVWMFCDTAHFFKASNTLYAYGHVHIKQGDTLTLDGKTLYYDGNRKIAQIRTNVVMTNKDVQLFTDHLDYDRVANIGYFFFGGKIVDPTNVLESSYGRYSPDTKMAFFKDEVVLTHPDFVMNTDTLNYNTDTREASIVSPTQIVGDSATIFAFRGWYNTLSGESELYDRSYVLSSPYYMIGDTVSYDQSRGFGHARSNVQLVDSSKAMILSSNYAYYHEEKEMAFLTNKALLREYSQKDDTLYLHADTLMTRKDSIYDTFQAYHHVRVYRSNLQAVCDSLYYSNRDSILDINGQPIIWSDNQQVRGNHMKMFMKDNTADYLHVERNASVISQETADTSYYNQSSGDDLKAYFLNNKVHRV
;
A
#
# COMPACT_ATOMS: atom_id res chain seq x y z
N MET A 1 35.02 -19.81 -64.54
CA MET A 1 36.38 -19.52 -64.03
C MET A 1 36.39 -18.15 -63.39
N ARG A 2 36.66 -18.11 -62.06
CA ARG A 2 37.52 -17.13 -61.35
C ARG A 2 37.41 -15.65 -61.79
N HIS A 3 37.05 -14.69 -60.94
CA HIS A 3 37.76 -14.35 -59.71
C HIS A 3 36.86 -13.59 -58.72
N LEU A 4 36.99 -13.99 -57.45
CA LEU A 4 36.43 -13.39 -56.25
C LEU A 4 37.34 -12.20 -55.85
N LEU A 5 36.79 -10.98 -55.76
CA LEU A 5 37.50 -9.83 -55.19
C LEU A 5 36.81 -9.47 -53.88
N ILE A 6 37.40 -9.90 -52.76
CA ILE A 6 37.00 -9.51 -51.40
C ILE A 6 37.65 -8.15 -51.13
N VAL A 7 36.85 -7.10 -51.05
CA VAL A 7 37.28 -5.79 -50.54
C VAL A 7 37.08 -5.80 -49.03
N LEU A 8 38.18 -5.88 -48.30
CA LEU A 8 38.25 -5.77 -46.85
C LEU A 8 38.03 -4.30 -46.45
N LEU A 9 36.81 -3.96 -46.03
CA LEU A 9 36.48 -2.65 -45.49
C LEU A 9 36.93 -2.61 -44.02
N THR A 10 38.15 -2.13 -43.76
CA THR A 10 38.61 -1.82 -42.40
C THR A 10 37.83 -0.61 -41.89
N LEU A 11 36.85 -0.84 -41.01
CA LEU A 11 36.28 0.19 -40.15
C LEU A 11 37.42 0.74 -39.26
N LEU A 12 37.99 1.88 -39.63
CA LEU A 12 38.64 2.74 -38.64
C LEU A 12 37.51 3.33 -37.80
N SER A 13 37.27 2.74 -36.63
CA SER A 13 36.57 3.42 -35.55
C SER A 13 37.42 4.61 -35.13
N VAL A 14 37.11 5.78 -35.68
CA VAL A 14 37.58 7.06 -35.15
C VAL A 14 36.98 7.17 -33.76
N PHE A 15 37.77 6.79 -32.74
CA PHE A 15 37.53 7.30 -31.39
C PHE A 15 37.73 8.80 -31.49
N CYS A 16 36.62 9.52 -31.64
CA CYS A 16 36.62 10.95 -31.34
C CYS A 16 36.91 11.03 -29.84
N VAL A 17 38.17 11.26 -29.50
CA VAL A 17 38.53 11.72 -28.15
C VAL A 17 37.87 13.08 -28.03
N GLN A 18 36.69 13.10 -27.45
CA GLN A 18 35.98 14.33 -27.18
C GLN A 18 36.87 15.12 -26.21
N ALA A 19 37.32 16.30 -26.65
CA ALA A 19 38.15 17.15 -25.81
C ALA A 19 37.42 17.39 -24.48
N GLN A 20 38.08 17.06 -23.38
CA GLN A 20 37.52 17.24 -22.05
C GLN A 20 37.42 18.73 -21.78
N ASN A 21 36.20 19.22 -21.53
CA ASN A 21 36.02 20.63 -21.21
C ASN A 21 36.70 20.94 -19.88
N MET A 22 37.44 22.03 -19.85
CA MET A 22 38.15 22.48 -18.67
C MET A 22 37.24 23.38 -17.84
N ILE A 23 37.50 23.44 -16.54
CA ILE A 23 36.89 24.44 -15.67
C ILE A 23 37.48 25.82 -16.03
N HIS A 24 36.61 26.80 -16.19
CA HIS A 24 36.96 28.19 -16.46
C HIS A 24 36.73 29.04 -15.21
N ILE A 25 37.71 29.89 -14.88
CA ILE A 25 37.52 30.98 -13.93
C ILE A 25 36.82 32.10 -14.69
N GLU A 26 35.64 32.51 -14.22
CA GLU A 26 34.87 33.60 -14.84
C GLU A 26 35.05 34.92 -14.08
N HIS A 27 35.15 34.86 -12.75
CA HIS A 27 35.36 36.04 -11.91
C HIS A 27 36.01 35.70 -10.57
N ALA A 28 36.80 36.63 -10.04
CA ALA A 28 37.25 36.70 -8.65
C ALA A 28 37.73 38.14 -8.37
N ASN A 29 37.56 38.62 -7.14
CA ASN A 29 38.04 39.96 -6.77
C ASN A 29 39.57 40.01 -6.68
N THR A 30 40.18 38.93 -6.18
CA THR A 30 41.64 38.75 -6.14
C THR A 30 42.01 37.35 -6.64
N LEU A 31 43.04 37.27 -7.48
CA LEU A 31 43.68 36.02 -7.88
C LEU A 31 45.15 36.08 -7.43
N GLU A 32 45.52 35.18 -6.53
CA GLU A 32 46.88 34.99 -6.06
C GLU A 32 47.47 33.72 -6.70
N PHE A 33 48.62 33.86 -7.33
CA PHE A 33 49.39 32.76 -7.89
C PHE A 33 50.86 33.04 -7.63
N ASP A 34 51.49 32.20 -6.82
CA ASP A 34 52.90 32.28 -6.52
C ASP A 34 53.54 30.91 -6.73
N GLU A 35 54.24 30.78 -7.85
CA GLU A 35 54.95 29.57 -8.26
C GLU A 35 56.04 29.15 -7.26
N ALA A 36 56.58 30.08 -6.46
CA ALA A 36 57.59 29.80 -5.44
C ALA A 36 56.99 29.32 -4.11
N VAL A 37 55.71 29.63 -3.82
CA VAL A 37 55.00 29.24 -2.59
C VAL A 37 54.15 27.99 -2.80
N ASN A 38 53.41 27.92 -3.91
CA ASN A 38 52.69 26.70 -4.30
C ASN A 38 52.38 26.71 -5.81
N ALA A 39 53.18 25.97 -6.58
CA ALA A 39 53.01 25.84 -8.04
C ALA A 39 51.78 25.01 -8.47
N GLU A 40 51.08 24.36 -7.53
CA GLU A 40 50.04 23.38 -7.86
C GLU A 40 48.64 24.00 -8.01
N PHE A 41 48.38 25.17 -7.41
CA PHE A 41 47.06 25.82 -7.47
C PHE A 41 47.07 27.34 -7.50
N GLN A 42 45.99 27.91 -8.03
CA GLN A 42 45.65 29.34 -7.95
C GLN A 42 44.68 29.57 -6.80
N MET A 43 44.91 30.60 -5.97
CA MET A 43 44.01 31.01 -4.90
C MET A 43 43.13 32.16 -5.37
N LEU A 44 41.81 31.98 -5.29
CA LEU A 44 40.81 32.96 -5.70
C LEU A 44 40.04 33.44 -4.47
N ILE A 45 39.89 34.76 -4.33
CA ILE A 45 39.32 35.38 -3.13
C ILE A 45 38.28 36.44 -3.54
N GLY A 46 37.10 36.36 -2.94
CA GLY A 46 35.99 37.30 -3.08
C GLY A 46 35.16 37.08 -4.35
N ASP A 47 33.86 36.86 -4.16
CA ASP A 47 32.84 36.71 -5.21
C ASP A 47 33.25 35.74 -6.33
N VAL A 48 33.90 34.62 -6.00
CA VAL A 48 34.52 33.73 -6.97
C VAL A 48 33.46 33.02 -7.81
N GLN A 49 33.67 32.98 -9.13
CA GLN A 49 32.79 32.34 -10.10
C GLN A 49 33.59 31.43 -11.03
N PHE A 50 33.15 30.18 -11.14
CA PHE A 50 33.63 29.22 -12.12
C PHE A 50 32.51 28.80 -13.05
N ARG A 51 32.90 28.39 -14.26
CA ARG A 51 32.02 27.75 -15.23
C ARG A 51 32.64 26.48 -15.79
N HIS A 52 31.85 25.42 -15.86
CA HIS A 52 32.22 24.19 -16.55
C HIS A 52 31.02 23.68 -17.34
N ASP A 53 31.16 23.63 -18.67
CA ASP A 53 30.03 23.49 -19.61
C ASP A 53 29.00 24.63 -19.41
N SER A 54 27.75 24.28 -19.16
CA SER A 54 26.63 25.17 -18.82
C SER A 54 26.42 25.34 -17.31
N VAL A 55 27.29 24.77 -16.47
CA VAL A 55 27.15 24.81 -15.00
C VAL A 55 28.00 25.93 -14.43
N TRP A 56 27.37 26.73 -13.58
CA TRP A 56 28.00 27.80 -12.82
C TRP A 56 28.22 27.37 -11.38
N MET A 57 29.37 27.73 -10.82
CA MET A 57 29.75 27.46 -9.44
C MET A 57 30.24 28.76 -8.81
N PHE A 58 29.69 29.12 -7.65
CA PHE A 58 29.94 30.36 -6.93
C PHE A 58 30.44 30.04 -5.52
N CYS A 59 31.37 30.84 -5.00
CA CYS A 59 31.87 30.72 -3.62
C CYS A 59 32.58 32.00 -3.15
N ASP A 60 32.93 32.06 -1.87
CA ASP A 60 33.70 33.20 -1.32
C ASP A 60 35.19 33.07 -1.63
N THR A 61 35.74 31.86 -1.51
CA THR A 61 37.16 31.56 -1.79
C THR A 61 37.32 30.18 -2.43
N ALA A 62 38.37 30.01 -3.25
CA ALA A 62 38.67 28.72 -3.87
C ALA A 62 40.16 28.49 -4.14
N HIS A 63 40.56 27.23 -4.11
CA HIS A 63 41.83 26.73 -4.64
C HIS A 63 41.56 25.99 -5.94
N PHE A 64 42.10 26.47 -7.05
CA PHE A 64 41.92 25.86 -8.37
C PHE A 64 43.21 25.24 -8.90
N PHE A 65 43.16 23.95 -9.20
CA PHE A 65 44.27 23.16 -9.71
C PHE A 65 44.06 22.93 -11.20
N LYS A 66 44.67 23.79 -12.02
CA LYS A 66 44.49 23.77 -13.49
C LYS A 66 44.98 22.46 -14.12
N ALA A 67 46.07 21.88 -13.62
CA ALA A 67 46.67 20.67 -14.17
C ALA A 67 45.79 19.42 -13.96
N SER A 68 45.18 19.28 -12.77
CA SER A 68 44.26 18.19 -12.45
C SER A 68 42.80 18.49 -12.83
N ASN A 69 42.49 19.72 -13.25
CA ASN A 69 41.12 20.18 -13.53
C ASN A 69 40.19 20.00 -12.31
N THR A 70 40.65 20.38 -11.13
CA THR A 70 39.91 20.25 -9.85
C THR A 70 39.86 21.56 -9.09
N LEU A 71 38.81 21.79 -8.31
CA LEU A 71 38.75 22.91 -7.36
C LEU A 71 38.28 22.47 -5.98
N TYR A 72 38.74 23.22 -4.97
CA TYR A 72 38.15 23.26 -3.64
C TYR A 72 37.57 24.66 -3.43
N ALA A 73 36.29 24.76 -3.14
CA ALA A 73 35.58 26.01 -2.89
C ALA A 73 35.03 26.05 -1.46
N TYR A 74 35.04 27.25 -0.85
CA TYR A 74 34.72 27.47 0.55
C TYR A 74 33.80 28.69 0.73
N GLY A 75 33.02 28.68 1.81
CA GLY A 75 32.14 29.79 2.19
C GLY A 75 30.72 29.58 1.68
N HIS A 76 30.16 30.55 0.95
CA HIS A 76 28.83 30.43 0.34
C HIS A 76 28.90 29.68 -0.99
N VAL A 77 28.99 28.34 -0.93
CA VAL A 77 29.01 27.51 -2.14
C VAL A 77 27.61 27.44 -2.74
N HIS A 78 27.49 27.82 -4.01
CA HIS A 78 26.27 27.70 -4.80
C HIS A 78 26.60 27.14 -6.20
N ILE A 79 25.93 26.08 -6.62
CA ILE A 79 26.03 25.50 -7.96
C ILE A 79 24.69 25.69 -8.67
N LYS A 80 24.72 26.16 -9.92
CA LYS A 80 23.54 26.32 -10.76
C LYS A 80 23.69 25.54 -12.06
N GLN A 81 22.76 24.62 -12.32
CA GLN A 81 22.68 23.84 -13.56
C GLN A 81 21.36 24.12 -14.29
N GLY A 82 21.44 24.88 -15.38
CA GLY A 82 20.26 25.36 -16.10
C GLY A 82 19.37 26.25 -15.21
N ASP A 83 18.06 26.16 -15.41
CA ASP A 83 17.08 27.00 -14.70
C ASP A 83 16.44 26.30 -13.49
N THR A 84 16.61 24.98 -13.36
CA THR A 84 15.78 24.18 -12.45
C THR A 84 16.53 23.46 -11.34
N LEU A 85 17.87 23.44 -11.36
CA LEU A 85 18.66 22.71 -10.36
C LEU A 85 19.70 23.63 -9.72
N THR A 86 19.65 23.72 -8.39
CA THR A 86 20.68 24.36 -7.58
C THR A 86 21.20 23.42 -6.50
N LEU A 87 22.47 23.59 -6.13
CA LEU A 87 23.07 22.93 -4.98
C LEU A 87 23.80 23.97 -4.12
N ASP A 88 23.42 24.05 -2.85
CA ASP A 88 23.94 25.02 -1.89
C ASP A 88 24.68 24.27 -0.77
N GLY A 89 25.74 24.85 -0.21
CA GLY A 89 26.49 24.26 0.91
C GLY A 89 27.62 25.16 1.43
N LYS A 90 28.52 24.62 2.27
CA LYS A 90 29.66 25.39 2.82
C LYS A 90 31.01 25.08 2.17
N THR A 91 31.18 23.86 1.67
CA THR A 91 32.40 23.46 0.98
C THR A 91 32.05 22.63 -0.25
N LEU A 92 32.88 22.72 -1.27
CA LEU A 92 32.79 21.93 -2.49
C LEU A 92 34.17 21.43 -2.87
N TYR A 93 34.30 20.12 -3.06
CA TYR A 93 35.33 19.56 -3.91
C TYR A 93 34.71 19.19 -5.25
N TYR A 94 35.30 19.69 -6.33
CA TYR A 94 34.80 19.42 -7.67
C TYR A 94 35.90 18.87 -8.57
N ASP A 95 35.62 17.70 -9.15
CA ASP A 95 36.46 17.06 -10.15
C ASP A 95 35.86 17.33 -11.54
N GLY A 96 36.49 18.24 -12.30
CA GLY A 96 36.05 18.59 -13.66
C GLY A 96 36.21 17.45 -14.66
N ASN A 97 37.13 16.51 -14.41
CA ASN A 97 37.34 15.40 -15.31
C ASN A 97 36.24 14.35 -15.16
N ARG A 98 35.93 13.99 -13.92
CA ARG A 98 34.87 13.02 -13.58
C ARG A 98 33.49 13.65 -13.54
N LYS A 99 33.40 14.98 -13.50
CA LYS A 99 32.18 15.79 -13.29
C LYS A 99 31.44 15.42 -12.00
N ILE A 100 32.19 15.23 -10.93
CA ILE A 100 31.67 14.91 -9.59
C ILE A 100 31.79 16.15 -8.70
N ALA A 101 30.69 16.54 -8.07
CA ALA A 101 30.65 17.59 -7.05
C ALA A 101 30.40 16.97 -5.67
N GLN A 102 31.33 17.14 -4.73
CA GLN A 102 31.20 16.71 -3.35
C GLN A 102 30.97 17.92 -2.47
N ILE A 103 29.74 18.11 -2.01
CA ILE A 103 29.30 19.28 -1.24
C ILE A 103 29.12 18.85 0.21
N ARG A 104 29.59 19.68 1.15
CA ARG A 104 29.47 19.38 2.60
C ARG A 104 28.89 20.53 3.40
N THR A 105 28.25 20.15 4.50
CA THR A 105 27.67 20.98 5.57
C THR A 105 26.49 21.83 5.11
N ASN A 106 25.33 21.61 5.74
CA ASN A 106 24.07 22.31 5.41
C ASN A 106 23.75 22.27 3.91
N VAL A 107 23.89 21.09 3.29
CA VAL A 107 23.70 20.94 1.86
C VAL A 107 22.22 20.96 1.53
N VAL A 108 21.85 21.77 0.55
CA VAL A 108 20.49 21.81 -0.01
C VAL A 108 20.58 21.65 -1.52
N MET A 109 20.01 20.58 -2.06
CA MET A 109 19.81 20.41 -3.50
C MET A 109 18.35 20.71 -3.82
N THR A 110 18.10 21.75 -4.60
CA THR A 110 16.74 22.18 -4.97
C THR A 110 16.48 21.85 -6.43
N ASN A 111 15.40 21.12 -6.70
CA ASN A 111 14.90 20.85 -8.04
C ASN A 111 13.41 21.21 -8.14
N LYS A 112 13.12 22.44 -8.60
CA LYS A 112 11.77 23.04 -8.58
C LYS A 112 11.19 23.07 -7.16
N ASP A 113 10.14 22.30 -6.91
CA ASP A 113 9.39 22.17 -5.66
C ASP A 113 9.93 21.06 -4.74
N VAL A 114 10.95 20.31 -5.18
CA VAL A 114 11.59 19.25 -4.40
C VAL A 114 12.91 19.74 -3.83
N GLN A 115 13.14 19.50 -2.54
CA GLN A 115 14.38 19.85 -1.85
C GLN A 115 14.97 18.63 -1.14
N LEU A 116 16.26 18.37 -1.37
CA LEU A 116 17.04 17.38 -0.64
C LEU A 116 17.98 18.09 0.33
N PHE A 117 17.94 17.69 1.60
CA PHE A 117 18.78 18.21 2.68
C PHE A 117 19.69 17.11 3.23
N THR A 118 20.98 17.40 3.38
CA THR A 118 21.96 16.50 4.02
C THR A 118 23.21 17.30 4.41
N ASP A 119 24.11 16.73 5.22
CA ASP A 119 25.45 17.29 5.41
C ASP A 119 26.48 16.75 4.41
N HIS A 120 26.17 15.66 3.70
CA HIS A 120 27.10 14.96 2.81
C HIS A 120 26.41 14.57 1.51
N LEU A 121 26.53 15.43 0.49
CA LEU A 121 26.00 15.16 -0.84
C LEU A 121 27.13 15.00 -1.85
N ASP A 122 27.08 13.91 -2.59
CA ASP A 122 27.86 13.75 -3.80
C ASP A 122 26.91 13.81 -5.00
N TYR A 123 27.22 14.65 -5.99
CA TYR A 123 26.43 14.83 -7.19
C TYR A 123 27.26 14.45 -8.41
N ASP A 124 26.86 13.37 -9.06
CA ASP A 124 27.42 12.90 -10.33
C ASP A 124 26.66 13.58 -11.47
N ARG A 125 27.32 14.49 -12.18
CA ARG A 125 26.71 15.22 -13.30
C ARG A 125 26.58 14.37 -14.57
N VAL A 126 27.36 13.30 -14.71
CA VAL A 126 27.25 12.39 -15.86
C VAL A 126 26.00 11.53 -15.71
N ALA A 127 25.80 10.95 -14.53
CA ALA A 127 24.62 10.17 -14.21
C ALA A 127 23.38 11.04 -13.92
N ASN A 128 23.59 12.31 -13.59
CA ASN A 128 22.59 13.25 -13.07
C ASN A 128 21.86 12.70 -11.83
N ILE A 129 22.66 12.33 -10.83
CA ILE A 129 22.19 11.75 -9.58
C ILE A 129 22.93 12.40 -8.40
N GLY A 130 22.16 12.90 -7.43
CA GLY A 130 22.68 13.28 -6.11
C GLY A 130 22.47 12.14 -5.12
N TYR A 131 23.44 11.85 -4.28
CA TYR A 131 23.35 10.78 -3.28
C TYR A 131 24.04 11.14 -1.95
N PHE A 132 23.49 10.62 -0.87
CA PHE A 132 23.96 10.81 0.51
C PHE A 132 24.05 9.48 1.25
N PHE A 133 24.94 9.38 2.24
CA PHE A 133 25.19 8.14 3.01
C PHE A 133 25.14 8.32 4.54
N PHE A 134 24.95 9.53 5.04
CA PHE A 134 25.03 9.86 6.47
C PHE A 134 23.78 10.59 6.94
N GLY A 135 22.62 10.11 6.49
CA GLY A 135 21.36 10.78 6.75
C GLY A 135 21.06 11.85 5.71
N GLY A 136 19.79 11.93 5.35
CA GLY A 136 19.28 12.96 4.48
C GLY A 136 17.77 12.90 4.42
N LYS A 137 17.17 14.02 4.03
CA LYS A 137 15.74 14.12 3.83
C LYS A 137 15.40 14.75 2.49
N ILE A 138 14.37 14.24 1.84
CA ILE A 138 13.76 14.85 0.66
C ILE A 138 12.38 15.36 1.06
N VAL A 139 12.11 16.61 0.71
CA VAL A 139 10.85 17.28 0.97
C VAL A 139 10.23 17.64 -0.37
N ASP A 140 8.96 17.28 -0.54
CA ASP A 140 8.10 17.78 -1.60
C ASP A 140 6.91 18.55 -0.97
N PRO A 141 5.97 19.13 -1.73
CA PRO A 141 4.86 19.91 -1.19
C PRO A 141 3.98 19.20 -0.16
N THR A 142 3.97 17.86 -0.13
CA THR A 142 3.10 17.07 0.74
C THR A 142 3.87 16.14 1.65
N ASN A 143 5.01 15.60 1.20
CA ASN A 143 5.73 14.54 1.92
C ASN A 143 7.11 14.97 2.39
N VAL A 144 7.53 14.39 3.51
CA VAL A 144 8.91 14.39 3.99
C VAL A 144 9.41 12.95 4.04
N LEU A 145 10.49 12.64 3.32
CA LEU A 145 11.11 11.32 3.28
C LEU A 145 12.50 11.39 3.90
N GLU A 146 12.78 10.60 4.93
CA GLU A 146 14.05 10.55 5.65
C GLU A 146 14.65 9.14 5.58
N SER A 147 15.99 9.04 5.56
CA SER A 147 16.72 7.75 5.56
C SER A 147 18.20 7.95 5.88
N SER A 148 18.94 6.87 6.17
CA SER A 148 20.40 6.94 6.27
C SER A 148 21.09 7.06 4.90
N TYR A 149 20.63 6.30 3.89
CA TYR A 149 21.10 6.37 2.52
C TYR A 149 19.98 6.76 1.55
N GLY A 150 20.28 7.69 0.65
CA GLY A 150 19.35 8.01 -0.41
C GLY A 150 20.01 8.60 -1.64
N ARG A 151 19.30 8.52 -2.76
CA ARG A 151 19.69 9.11 -4.04
C ARG A 151 18.48 9.69 -4.74
N TYR A 152 18.71 10.75 -5.51
CA TYR A 152 17.68 11.44 -6.27
C TYR A 152 18.18 11.79 -7.67
N SER A 153 17.37 11.50 -8.68
CA SER A 153 17.60 11.90 -10.06
C SER A 153 16.63 13.01 -10.48
N PRO A 154 17.13 14.24 -10.74
CA PRO A 154 16.30 15.34 -11.22
C PRO A 154 15.62 15.08 -12.58
N ASP A 155 16.18 14.22 -13.43
CA ASP A 155 15.62 13.93 -14.75
C ASP A 155 14.42 13.01 -14.67
N THR A 156 14.55 11.90 -13.94
CA THR A 156 13.49 10.88 -13.85
C THR A 156 12.53 11.12 -12.70
N LYS A 157 12.85 12.06 -11.79
CA LYS A 157 12.09 12.32 -10.55
C LYS A 157 12.08 11.14 -9.58
N MET A 158 12.97 10.17 -9.80
CA MET A 158 13.08 8.99 -8.96
C MET A 158 14.02 9.27 -7.79
N ALA A 159 13.51 9.04 -6.59
CA ALA A 159 14.25 8.92 -5.36
C ALA A 159 14.28 7.45 -4.91
N PHE A 160 15.42 7.03 -4.38
CA PHE A 160 15.59 5.75 -3.72
C PHE A 160 16.13 6.00 -2.32
N PHE A 161 15.54 5.33 -1.33
CA PHE A 161 15.89 5.44 0.07
C PHE A 161 16.17 4.05 0.62
N LYS A 162 17.13 3.97 1.54
CA LYS A 162 17.51 2.74 2.22
C LYS A 162 17.97 3.01 3.65
N ASP A 163 17.74 2.03 4.51
CA ASP A 163 18.15 1.96 5.91
C ASP A 163 17.38 3.00 6.75
N GLU A 164 16.39 2.51 7.53
CA GLU A 164 15.50 3.30 8.40
C GLU A 164 14.70 4.38 7.64
N VAL A 165 13.97 3.97 6.61
CA VAL A 165 13.20 4.89 5.77
C VAL A 165 11.88 5.26 6.43
N VAL A 166 11.64 6.56 6.57
CA VAL A 166 10.39 7.13 7.08
C VAL A 166 9.84 8.12 6.07
N LEU A 167 8.64 7.87 5.56
CA LEU A 167 7.85 8.83 4.79
C LEU A 167 6.74 9.36 5.70
N THR A 168 6.76 10.67 5.93
CA THR A 168 5.75 11.40 6.72
C THR A 168 4.83 12.16 5.78
N HIS A 169 3.55 11.81 5.81
CA HIS A 169 2.44 12.49 5.16
C HIS A 169 1.54 13.11 6.25
N PRO A 170 0.76 14.18 5.99
CA PRO A 170 -0.15 14.76 6.98
C PRO A 170 -1.11 13.76 7.66
N ASP A 171 -1.54 12.74 6.91
CA ASP A 171 -2.56 11.77 7.37
C ASP A 171 -1.98 10.41 7.78
N PHE A 172 -0.70 10.13 7.50
CA PHE A 172 -0.09 8.83 7.82
C PHE A 172 1.43 8.87 7.85
N VAL A 173 2.02 7.88 8.51
CA VAL A 173 3.47 7.63 8.50
C VAL A 173 3.76 6.25 7.92
N MET A 174 4.65 6.19 6.94
CA MET A 174 5.12 4.95 6.31
C MET A 174 6.55 4.65 6.75
N ASN A 175 6.76 3.46 7.34
CA ASN A 175 8.04 2.99 7.85
C ASN A 175 8.49 1.75 7.06
N THR A 176 9.72 1.74 6.55
CA THR A 176 10.27 0.62 5.76
C THR A 176 11.80 0.61 5.76
N ASP A 177 12.40 -0.48 5.28
CA ASP A 177 13.85 -0.56 5.07
C ASP A 177 14.28 0.09 3.75
N THR A 178 13.53 -0.12 2.68
CA THR A 178 13.86 0.34 1.33
C THR A 178 12.61 0.86 0.61
N LEU A 179 12.71 2.04 0.00
CA LEU A 179 11.60 2.65 -0.74
C LEU A 179 12.08 3.26 -2.06
N ASN A 180 11.33 3.01 -3.13
CA ASN A 180 11.41 3.82 -4.34
C ASN A 180 10.26 4.82 -4.33
N TYR A 181 10.56 6.07 -4.64
CA TYR A 181 9.57 7.14 -4.61
C TYR A 181 9.71 8.03 -5.83
N ASN A 182 8.60 8.31 -6.51
CA ASN A 182 8.58 9.27 -7.61
C ASN A 182 8.08 10.63 -7.11
N THR A 183 8.94 11.63 -7.13
CA THR A 183 8.65 12.98 -6.62
C THR A 183 7.80 13.83 -7.57
N ASP A 184 7.30 13.27 -8.67
CA ASP A 184 6.35 13.92 -9.60
C ASP A 184 4.97 13.27 -9.43
N THR A 185 4.88 11.96 -9.61
CA THR A 185 3.61 11.22 -9.46
C THR A 185 3.18 11.01 -8.01
N ARG A 186 4.09 11.19 -7.05
CA ARG A 186 3.90 10.89 -5.61
C ARG A 186 3.65 9.40 -5.34
N GLU A 187 4.13 8.53 -6.22
CA GLU A 187 4.03 7.08 -6.05
C GLU A 187 5.20 6.55 -5.23
N ALA A 188 4.87 5.85 -4.15
CA ALA A 188 5.77 5.08 -3.32
C ALA A 188 5.69 3.60 -3.69
N SER A 189 6.73 3.05 -4.34
CA SER A 189 6.81 1.63 -4.68
C SER A 189 7.42 0.85 -3.51
N ILE A 190 6.62 -0.03 -2.92
CA ILE A 190 6.95 -0.86 -1.76
C ILE A 190 7.71 -2.10 -2.23
N VAL A 191 8.98 -2.19 -1.85
CA VAL A 191 9.90 -3.27 -2.22
C VAL A 191 10.50 -4.02 -1.02
N SER A 192 10.16 -3.60 0.19
CA SER A 192 10.48 -4.25 1.47
C SER A 192 9.26 -4.22 2.39
N PRO A 193 9.21 -5.05 3.46
CA PRO A 193 8.15 -4.98 4.46
C PRO A 193 7.97 -3.55 4.99
N THR A 194 6.76 -3.03 4.82
CA THR A 194 6.39 -1.64 5.09
C THR A 194 5.19 -1.59 6.01
N GLN A 195 5.26 -0.74 7.02
CA GLN A 195 4.13 -0.42 7.88
C GLN A 195 3.64 1.00 7.58
N ILE A 196 2.37 1.15 7.22
CA ILE A 196 1.70 2.45 7.00
C ILE A 196 0.72 2.64 8.15
N VAL A 197 0.96 3.64 8.99
CA VAL A 197 0.16 3.96 10.18
C VAL A 197 -0.64 5.22 9.90
N GLY A 198 -1.96 5.09 9.74
CA GLY A 198 -2.90 6.21 9.70
C GLY A 198 -3.77 6.25 10.95
N ASP A 199 -4.74 7.17 10.97
CA ASP A 199 -5.60 7.41 12.14
C ASP A 199 -6.53 6.23 12.49
N SER A 200 -7.14 5.61 11.47
CA SER A 200 -8.16 4.57 11.65
C SER A 200 -7.64 3.15 11.41
N ALA A 201 -6.54 3.02 10.67
CA ALA A 201 -6.03 1.73 10.24
C ALA A 201 -4.49 1.71 10.15
N THR A 202 -3.94 0.52 10.35
CA THR A 202 -2.53 0.22 10.06
C THR A 202 -2.46 -0.81 8.95
N ILE A 203 -1.68 -0.51 7.91
CA ILE A 203 -1.43 -1.40 6.78
C ILE A 203 -0.04 -2.01 6.95
N PHE A 204 0.06 -3.32 6.75
CA PHE A 204 1.32 -4.03 6.66
C PHE A 204 1.44 -4.58 5.24
N ALA A 205 2.33 -3.96 4.47
CA ALA A 205 2.53 -4.25 3.06
C ALA A 205 3.89 -4.93 2.83
N PHE A 206 3.91 -6.02 2.08
CA PHE A 206 5.16 -6.73 1.76
C PHE A 206 5.70 -6.36 0.37
N ARG A 207 4.78 -5.96 -0.52
CA ARG A 207 5.06 -5.49 -1.87
C ARG A 207 3.85 -4.69 -2.35
N GLY A 208 4.05 -3.70 -3.20
CA GLY A 208 2.94 -2.91 -3.73
C GLY A 208 3.36 -1.54 -4.19
N TRP A 209 2.36 -0.69 -4.38
CA TRP A 209 2.55 0.74 -4.56
C TRP A 209 1.44 1.49 -3.83
N TYR A 210 1.77 2.71 -3.43
CA TYR A 210 0.84 3.65 -2.79
C TYR A 210 1.08 5.04 -3.36
N ASN A 211 0.05 5.70 -3.86
CA ASN A 211 0.13 7.06 -4.34
C ASN A 211 -0.27 8.03 -3.23
N THR A 212 0.68 8.81 -2.71
CA THR A 212 0.44 9.68 -1.55
C THR A 212 -0.40 10.92 -1.87
N LEU A 213 -0.68 11.18 -3.15
CA LEU A 213 -1.51 12.31 -3.57
C LEU A 213 -2.97 11.91 -3.75
N SER A 214 -3.21 10.78 -4.42
CA SER A 214 -4.57 10.28 -4.73
C SER A 214 -5.12 9.32 -3.68
N GLY A 215 -4.25 8.73 -2.85
CA GLY A 215 -4.60 7.66 -1.91
C GLY A 215 -4.87 6.31 -2.57
N GLU A 216 -4.60 6.18 -3.88
CA GLU A 216 -4.70 4.91 -4.59
C GLU A 216 -3.58 3.95 -4.17
N SER A 217 -3.89 2.66 -4.08
CA SER A 217 -2.90 1.63 -3.78
C SER A 217 -3.28 0.27 -4.34
N GLU A 218 -2.24 -0.53 -4.62
CA GLU A 218 -2.37 -1.98 -4.80
C GLU A 218 -1.23 -2.69 -4.08
N LEU A 219 -1.60 -3.56 -3.14
CA LEU A 219 -0.73 -4.30 -2.25
C LEU A 219 -0.78 -5.78 -2.61
N TYR A 220 0.36 -6.45 -2.58
CA TYR A 220 0.52 -7.85 -2.99
C TYR A 220 1.04 -8.72 -1.84
N ASP A 221 1.31 -10.00 -2.12
CA ASP A 221 2.04 -10.91 -1.24
C ASP A 221 1.43 -11.06 0.16
N ARG A 222 0.10 -11.17 0.22
CA ARG A 222 -0.65 -11.34 1.48
C ARG A 222 -0.47 -10.17 2.46
N SER A 223 -0.36 -8.97 1.91
CA SER A 223 -0.45 -7.72 2.67
C SER A 223 -1.80 -7.66 3.41
N TYR A 224 -1.80 -7.00 4.58
CA TYR A 224 -2.96 -6.98 5.45
C TYR A 224 -3.22 -5.60 6.06
N VAL A 225 -4.50 -5.35 6.36
CA VAL A 225 -5.01 -4.12 6.95
C VAL A 225 -5.60 -4.44 8.32
N LEU A 226 -5.18 -3.70 9.33
CA LEU A 226 -5.67 -3.80 10.69
C LEU A 226 -6.45 -2.52 11.02
N SER A 227 -7.74 -2.67 11.31
CA SER A 227 -8.64 -1.59 11.73
C SER A 227 -9.50 -2.14 12.87
N SER A 228 -8.98 -2.07 14.10
CA SER A 228 -9.55 -2.75 15.27
C SER A 228 -11.07 -2.55 15.39
N PRO A 229 -11.87 -3.62 15.59
CA PRO A 229 -11.48 -5.01 15.88
C PRO A 229 -11.24 -5.88 14.62
N TYR A 230 -11.21 -5.27 13.44
CA TYR A 230 -11.15 -5.95 12.16
C TYR A 230 -9.71 -6.15 11.65
N TYR A 231 -9.51 -7.28 10.97
CA TYR A 231 -8.28 -7.62 10.28
C TYR A 231 -8.62 -8.18 8.90
N MET A 232 -8.02 -7.66 7.84
CA MET A 232 -8.24 -8.11 6.46
C MET A 232 -6.92 -8.47 5.79
N ILE A 233 -6.87 -9.62 5.12
CA ILE A 233 -5.71 -10.09 4.36
C ILE A 233 -6.18 -10.66 3.02
N GLY A 234 -5.38 -10.50 1.97
CA GLY A 234 -5.62 -11.08 0.65
C GLY A 234 -4.35 -11.11 -0.16
N ASP A 235 -4.26 -11.97 -1.17
CA ASP A 235 -3.05 -12.03 -2.02
C ASP A 235 -2.87 -10.73 -2.82
N THR A 236 -3.97 -10.03 -3.13
CA THR A 236 -3.97 -8.66 -3.64
C THR A 236 -5.04 -7.84 -2.94
N VAL A 237 -4.68 -6.64 -2.46
CA VAL A 237 -5.59 -5.69 -1.82
C VAL A 237 -5.39 -4.33 -2.50
N SER A 238 -6.45 -3.76 -3.08
CA SER A 238 -6.42 -2.46 -3.73
C SER A 238 -7.42 -1.50 -3.09
N TYR A 239 -7.05 -0.24 -2.99
CA TYR A 239 -7.90 0.82 -2.45
C TYR A 239 -7.83 2.07 -3.33
N ASP A 240 -8.99 2.64 -3.63
CA ASP A 240 -9.13 3.94 -4.30
C ASP A 240 -9.81 4.89 -3.32
N GLN A 241 -9.02 5.77 -2.71
CA GLN A 241 -9.49 6.72 -1.70
C GLN A 241 -10.43 7.78 -2.29
N SER A 242 -10.23 8.18 -3.54
CA SER A 242 -11.07 9.20 -4.20
C SER A 242 -12.53 8.73 -4.36
N ARG A 243 -12.72 7.42 -4.53
CA ARG A 243 -14.03 6.78 -4.68
C ARG A 243 -14.51 6.08 -3.41
N GLY A 244 -13.61 5.80 -2.45
CA GLY A 244 -13.90 5.01 -1.26
C GLY A 244 -14.12 3.52 -1.56
N PHE A 245 -13.42 3.00 -2.59
CA PHE A 245 -13.63 1.64 -3.10
C PHE A 245 -12.46 0.74 -2.70
N GLY A 246 -12.77 -0.37 -2.02
CA GLY A 246 -11.81 -1.40 -1.65
C GLY A 246 -12.07 -2.70 -2.39
N HIS A 247 -11.01 -3.36 -2.85
CA HIS A 247 -11.09 -4.71 -3.41
C HIS A 247 -10.01 -5.60 -2.80
N ALA A 248 -10.35 -6.85 -2.50
CA ALA A 248 -9.39 -7.87 -2.18
C ALA A 248 -9.61 -9.09 -3.08
N ARG A 249 -8.53 -9.70 -3.58
CA ARG A 249 -8.56 -10.79 -4.54
C ARG A 249 -7.68 -11.93 -4.08
N SER A 250 -8.17 -13.16 -4.27
CA SER A 250 -7.54 -14.44 -3.95
C SER A 250 -7.20 -14.63 -2.47
N ASN A 251 -7.62 -15.77 -1.90
CA ASN A 251 -7.36 -16.15 -0.51
C ASN A 251 -7.66 -15.02 0.51
N VAL A 252 -8.77 -14.32 0.28
CA VAL A 252 -9.22 -13.21 1.13
C VAL A 252 -9.73 -13.76 2.45
N GLN A 253 -9.30 -13.16 3.55
CA GLN A 253 -9.80 -13.43 4.88
C GLN A 253 -10.05 -12.12 5.62
N LEU A 254 -11.27 -11.97 6.13
CA LEU A 254 -11.69 -10.89 7.01
C LEU A 254 -12.00 -11.49 8.38
N VAL A 255 -11.42 -10.92 9.43
CA VAL A 255 -11.59 -11.38 10.81
C VAL A 255 -12.21 -10.25 11.61
N ASP A 256 -13.29 -10.56 12.32
CA ASP A 256 -13.88 -9.70 13.36
C ASP A 256 -13.64 -10.38 14.70
N SER A 257 -12.62 -9.89 15.41
CA SER A 257 -12.22 -10.44 16.71
C SER A 257 -13.24 -10.19 17.81
N SER A 258 -14.06 -9.14 17.69
CA SER A 258 -15.09 -8.80 18.69
C SER A 258 -16.29 -9.73 18.66
N LYS A 259 -16.57 -10.33 17.49
CA LYS A 259 -17.68 -11.27 17.27
C LYS A 259 -17.22 -12.71 17.07
N ALA A 260 -15.92 -12.98 17.19
CA ALA A 260 -15.33 -14.29 16.91
C ALA A 260 -15.77 -14.84 15.53
N MET A 261 -15.61 -14.02 14.49
CA MET A 261 -15.99 -14.38 13.12
C MET A 261 -14.81 -14.30 12.15
N ILE A 262 -14.73 -15.26 11.25
CA ILE A 262 -13.83 -15.26 10.09
C ILE A 262 -14.68 -15.42 8.83
N LEU A 263 -14.62 -14.44 7.93
CA LEU A 263 -15.13 -14.54 6.59
C LEU A 263 -13.98 -14.82 5.61
N SER A 264 -14.19 -15.71 4.66
CA SER A 264 -13.19 -16.07 3.65
C SER A 264 -13.80 -16.18 2.27
N SER A 265 -13.05 -15.83 1.24
CA SER A 265 -13.50 -15.81 -0.15
C SER A 265 -12.33 -15.64 -1.14
N ASN A 266 -12.59 -15.74 -2.45
CA ASN A 266 -11.61 -15.34 -3.47
C ASN A 266 -11.80 -13.89 -3.96
N TYR A 267 -12.87 -13.23 -3.57
CA TYR A 267 -13.08 -11.82 -3.90
C TYR A 267 -13.91 -11.14 -2.81
N ALA A 268 -13.41 -10.00 -2.34
CA ALA A 268 -14.17 -9.09 -1.50
C ALA A 268 -14.19 -7.68 -2.11
N TYR A 269 -15.28 -6.99 -1.88
CA TYR A 269 -15.50 -5.60 -2.27
C TYR A 269 -16.00 -4.80 -1.09
N TYR A 270 -15.59 -3.54 -1.00
CA TYR A 270 -16.02 -2.58 0.00
C TYR A 270 -16.32 -1.22 -0.65
N HIS A 271 -17.38 -0.56 -0.18
CA HIS A 271 -17.77 0.79 -0.58
C HIS A 271 -18.04 1.62 0.67
N GLU A 272 -17.13 2.56 0.96
CA GLU A 272 -17.11 3.34 2.20
C GLU A 272 -18.38 4.17 2.39
N GLU A 273 -18.74 5.00 1.41
CA GLU A 273 -19.91 5.90 1.49
C GLU A 273 -21.24 5.17 1.72
N LYS A 274 -21.36 3.93 1.24
CA LYS A 274 -22.59 3.12 1.39
C LYS A 274 -22.49 2.14 2.55
N GLU A 275 -21.36 2.10 3.25
CA GLU A 275 -21.01 1.12 4.27
C GLU A 275 -21.44 -0.30 3.84
N MET A 276 -21.07 -0.66 2.61
CA MET A 276 -21.48 -1.91 1.97
C MET A 276 -20.25 -2.75 1.66
N ALA A 277 -20.30 -4.03 2.01
CA ALA A 277 -19.29 -4.99 1.63
C ALA A 277 -19.92 -6.28 1.11
N PHE A 278 -19.26 -6.94 0.17
CA PHE A 278 -19.63 -8.31 -0.19
C PHE A 278 -18.41 -9.18 -0.42
N LEU A 279 -18.59 -10.48 -0.20
CA LEU A 279 -17.63 -11.54 -0.44
C LEU A 279 -18.26 -12.55 -1.37
N THR A 280 -17.54 -12.99 -2.41
CA THR A 280 -18.02 -13.98 -3.38
C THR A 280 -16.88 -14.88 -3.87
N ASN A 281 -17.18 -15.85 -4.74
CA ASN A 281 -16.24 -16.86 -5.22
C ASN A 281 -15.68 -17.70 -4.06
N LYS A 282 -16.51 -18.62 -3.53
CA LYS A 282 -16.25 -19.45 -2.34
C LYS A 282 -16.39 -18.68 -1.01
N ALA A 283 -17.46 -17.90 -0.87
CA ALA A 283 -17.72 -17.16 0.36
C ALA A 283 -18.08 -18.13 1.52
N LEU A 284 -17.37 -18.02 2.63
CA LEU A 284 -17.55 -18.85 3.82
C LEU A 284 -17.39 -17.99 5.07
N LEU A 285 -18.40 -17.98 5.93
CA LEU A 285 -18.37 -17.44 7.27
C LEU A 285 -18.16 -18.58 8.27
N ARG A 286 -17.27 -18.36 9.23
CA ARG A 286 -17.03 -19.21 10.40
C ARG A 286 -17.20 -18.37 11.66
N GLU A 287 -18.13 -18.76 12.50
CA GLU A 287 -18.40 -18.12 13.79
C GLU A 287 -18.02 -19.11 14.90
N TYR A 288 -17.07 -18.71 15.75
CA TYR A 288 -16.39 -19.58 16.72
C TYR A 288 -16.43 -19.03 18.15
N SER A 289 -17.43 -18.21 18.49
CA SER A 289 -17.65 -17.73 19.86
C SER A 289 -17.91 -18.87 20.86
N GLN A 290 -18.33 -20.04 20.38
CA GLN A 290 -18.52 -21.22 21.19
C GLN A 290 -17.23 -22.04 21.26
N LYS A 291 -16.82 -22.39 22.49
CA LYS A 291 -15.50 -22.98 22.77
C LYS A 291 -15.21 -24.27 22.00
N ASP A 292 -16.22 -25.14 21.84
CA ASP A 292 -16.05 -26.50 21.35
C ASP A 292 -16.78 -26.76 20.02
N ASP A 293 -17.30 -25.71 19.36
CA ASP A 293 -18.08 -25.84 18.13
C ASP A 293 -18.03 -24.56 17.28
N THR A 294 -18.23 -24.69 15.98
CA THR A 294 -18.16 -23.57 15.03
C THR A 294 -19.37 -23.63 14.11
N LEU A 295 -20.05 -22.49 13.95
CA LEU A 295 -21.07 -22.34 12.92
C LEU A 295 -20.41 -21.97 11.60
N TYR A 296 -20.70 -22.76 10.57
CA TYR A 296 -20.28 -22.53 9.20
C TYR A 296 -21.48 -22.06 8.38
N LEU A 297 -21.31 -20.98 7.62
CA LEU A 297 -22.30 -20.50 6.67
C LEU A 297 -21.63 -20.27 5.33
N HIS A 298 -22.06 -21.01 4.32
CA HIS A 298 -21.59 -20.89 2.94
C HIS A 298 -22.72 -20.37 2.05
N ALA A 299 -22.38 -19.51 1.10
CA ALA A 299 -23.25 -19.04 0.02
C ALA A 299 -22.40 -18.63 -1.19
N ASP A 300 -23.04 -18.37 -2.33
CA ASP A 300 -22.34 -17.81 -3.49
C ASP A 300 -21.81 -16.40 -3.17
N THR A 301 -22.60 -15.59 -2.46
CA THR A 301 -22.27 -14.25 -2.01
C THR A 301 -22.74 -14.02 -0.57
N LEU A 302 -21.86 -13.45 0.26
CA LEU A 302 -22.19 -12.90 1.56
C LEU A 302 -22.08 -11.38 1.48
N MET A 303 -23.08 -10.65 1.96
CA MET A 303 -23.12 -9.21 1.84
C MET A 303 -23.59 -8.57 3.14
N THR A 304 -22.97 -7.44 3.47
CA THR A 304 -23.42 -6.54 4.52
C THR A 304 -23.66 -5.16 3.93
N ARG A 305 -24.65 -4.46 4.46
CA ARG A 305 -24.94 -3.06 4.13
C ARG A 305 -25.56 -2.39 5.34
N LYS A 306 -25.17 -1.16 5.58
CA LYS A 306 -25.89 -0.25 6.47
C LYS A 306 -27.09 0.38 5.77
N ASP A 307 -28.24 0.28 6.41
CA ASP A 307 -29.50 0.92 6.02
C ASP A 307 -29.88 1.94 7.11
N SER A 308 -29.48 3.20 6.92
CA SER A 308 -29.62 4.27 7.93
C SER A 308 -28.85 3.94 9.24
N ILE A 309 -29.54 3.66 10.34
CA ILE A 309 -28.94 3.23 11.62
C ILE A 309 -28.97 1.71 11.80
N TYR A 310 -29.45 0.98 10.80
CA TYR A 310 -29.67 -0.46 10.84
C TYR A 310 -28.62 -1.19 10.01
N ASP A 311 -28.29 -2.41 10.42
CA ASP A 311 -27.37 -3.29 9.72
C ASP A 311 -28.17 -4.42 9.07
N THR A 312 -27.84 -4.70 7.82
CA THR A 312 -28.42 -5.83 7.07
C THR A 312 -27.34 -6.83 6.71
N PHE A 313 -27.69 -8.11 6.83
CA PHE A 313 -26.84 -9.21 6.39
C PHE A 313 -27.61 -10.07 5.38
N GLN A 314 -26.92 -10.43 4.30
CA GLN A 314 -27.47 -11.19 3.19
C GLN A 314 -26.55 -12.34 2.84
N ALA A 315 -27.14 -13.51 2.60
CA ALA A 315 -26.47 -14.65 2.01
C ALA A 315 -27.30 -15.13 0.82
N TYR A 316 -26.73 -15.09 -0.40
CA TYR A 316 -27.41 -15.49 -1.62
C TYR A 316 -26.41 -15.91 -2.71
N HIS A 317 -26.62 -16.95 -3.51
CA HIS A 317 -27.61 -18.03 -3.40
C HIS A 317 -26.97 -19.30 -2.80
N HIS A 318 -27.70 -20.41 -2.80
CA HIS A 318 -27.24 -21.75 -2.39
C HIS A 318 -26.73 -21.81 -0.95
N VAL A 319 -27.45 -21.16 -0.04
CA VAL A 319 -27.05 -21.07 1.36
C VAL A 319 -27.04 -22.45 2.01
N ARG A 320 -25.91 -22.78 2.65
CA ARG A 320 -25.74 -23.97 3.50
C ARG A 320 -25.20 -23.53 4.84
N VAL A 321 -25.90 -23.91 5.90
CA VAL A 321 -25.47 -23.70 7.29
C VAL A 321 -25.15 -25.06 7.90
N TYR A 322 -24.02 -25.14 8.60
CA TYR A 322 -23.62 -26.35 9.30
C TYR A 322 -23.04 -26.02 10.67
N ARG A 323 -23.45 -26.79 11.65
CA ARG A 323 -22.96 -26.84 13.02
C ARG A 323 -23.33 -28.20 13.61
N SER A 324 -22.64 -28.65 14.66
CA SER A 324 -22.83 -29.99 15.23
C SER A 324 -24.30 -30.37 15.50
N ASN A 325 -25.10 -29.42 15.98
CA ASN A 325 -26.51 -29.58 16.35
C ASN A 325 -27.50 -28.86 15.42
N LEU A 326 -27.03 -28.19 14.36
CA LEU A 326 -27.86 -27.38 13.48
C LEU A 326 -27.35 -27.45 12.04
N GLN A 327 -28.23 -27.80 11.11
CA GLN A 327 -27.96 -27.74 9.68
C GLN A 327 -29.12 -27.02 9.00
N ALA A 328 -28.83 -26.26 7.95
CA ALA A 328 -29.89 -25.67 7.13
C ALA A 328 -29.47 -25.56 5.67
N VAL A 329 -30.44 -25.71 4.77
CA VAL A 329 -30.30 -25.41 3.35
C VAL A 329 -31.46 -24.53 2.90
N CYS A 330 -31.16 -23.51 2.11
CA CYS A 330 -32.14 -22.60 1.52
C CYS A 330 -31.53 -21.88 0.31
N ASP A 331 -32.35 -21.16 -0.46
CA ASP A 331 -31.82 -20.32 -1.52
C ASP A 331 -31.06 -19.12 -0.94
N SER A 332 -31.69 -18.41 -0.01
CA SER A 332 -31.16 -17.14 0.50
C SER A 332 -31.62 -16.82 1.92
N LEU A 333 -30.77 -16.06 2.62
CA LEU A 333 -31.02 -15.50 3.94
C LEU A 333 -30.98 -13.97 3.87
N TYR A 334 -31.89 -13.33 4.60
CA TYR A 334 -31.87 -11.89 4.83
C TYR A 334 -32.11 -11.60 6.31
N TYR A 335 -31.17 -10.90 6.94
CA TYR A 335 -31.31 -10.44 8.31
C TYR A 335 -31.30 -8.92 8.37
N SER A 336 -32.17 -8.35 9.19
CA SER A 336 -32.21 -6.92 9.52
C SER A 336 -32.33 -6.72 11.01
N ASN A 337 -31.44 -5.92 11.61
CA ASN A 337 -31.52 -5.58 13.03
C ASN A 337 -32.66 -4.57 13.35
N ARG A 338 -33.28 -3.95 12.33
CA ARG A 338 -34.44 -3.07 12.49
C ARG A 338 -35.63 -3.83 13.09
N ASP A 339 -35.92 -4.97 12.51
CA ASP A 339 -37.05 -5.81 12.87
C ASP A 339 -36.61 -7.03 13.68
N SER A 340 -35.29 -7.29 13.75
CA SER A 340 -34.70 -8.48 14.37
C SER A 340 -35.25 -9.78 13.77
N ILE A 341 -35.46 -9.78 12.45
CA ILE A 341 -36.00 -10.90 11.69
C ILE A 341 -34.92 -11.43 10.75
N LEU A 342 -34.76 -12.75 10.73
CA LEU A 342 -34.04 -13.50 9.71
C LEU A 342 -35.07 -14.19 8.80
N ASP A 343 -35.21 -13.68 7.58
CA ASP A 343 -36.00 -14.29 6.51
C ASP A 343 -35.17 -15.38 5.82
N ILE A 344 -35.78 -16.55 5.64
CA ILE A 344 -35.17 -17.76 5.09
C ILE A 344 -36.01 -18.20 3.88
N ASN A 345 -35.42 -18.08 2.70
CA ASN A 345 -36.14 -18.11 1.42
C ASN A 345 -35.78 -19.33 0.56
N GLY A 346 -36.68 -19.70 -0.35
CA GLY A 346 -36.43 -20.73 -1.36
C GLY A 346 -36.50 -22.15 -0.80
N GLN A 347 -37.68 -22.53 -0.28
CA GLN A 347 -37.96 -23.87 0.23
C GLN A 347 -36.97 -24.34 1.31
N PRO A 348 -36.83 -23.59 2.41
CA PRO A 348 -35.88 -23.91 3.46
C PRO A 348 -36.14 -25.26 4.12
N ILE A 349 -35.05 -25.94 4.46
CA ILE A 349 -35.04 -27.12 5.33
C ILE A 349 -34.03 -26.88 6.44
N ILE A 350 -34.47 -27.02 7.68
CA ILE A 350 -33.65 -26.90 8.88
C ILE A 350 -33.67 -28.23 9.62
N TRP A 351 -32.50 -28.72 10.00
CA TRP A 351 -32.33 -29.85 10.89
C TRP A 351 -31.74 -29.36 12.21
N SER A 352 -32.37 -29.73 13.32
CA SER A 352 -31.87 -29.47 14.66
C SER A 352 -31.97 -30.77 15.47
N ASP A 353 -30.84 -31.28 15.94
CA ASP A 353 -30.75 -32.59 16.60
C ASP A 353 -31.48 -33.70 15.79
N ASN A 354 -32.59 -34.23 16.30
CA ASN A 354 -33.41 -35.28 15.70
C ASN A 354 -34.67 -34.76 15.00
N GLN A 355 -34.75 -33.45 14.74
CA GLN A 355 -35.90 -32.79 14.14
C GLN A 355 -35.54 -32.20 12.78
N GLN A 356 -36.45 -32.33 11.82
CA GLN A 356 -36.43 -31.67 10.52
C GLN A 356 -37.66 -30.78 10.38
N VAL A 357 -37.44 -29.52 10.01
CA VAL A 357 -38.48 -28.53 9.73
C VAL A 357 -38.34 -28.06 8.29
N ARG A 358 -39.44 -28.04 7.54
CA ARG A 358 -39.49 -27.52 6.16
C ARG A 358 -40.75 -26.70 5.91
N GLY A 359 -40.65 -25.77 4.95
CA GLY A 359 -41.75 -24.94 4.47
C GLY A 359 -41.36 -24.23 3.18
N ASN A 360 -42.26 -23.42 2.62
CA ASN A 360 -41.92 -22.62 1.44
C ASN A 360 -41.10 -21.37 1.80
N HIS A 361 -41.35 -20.83 2.99
CA HIS A 361 -40.70 -19.64 3.54
C HIS A 361 -40.62 -19.78 5.07
N MET A 362 -39.57 -19.26 5.71
CA MET A 362 -39.51 -19.20 7.17
C MET A 362 -39.03 -17.83 7.65
N LYS A 363 -39.55 -17.39 8.79
CA LYS A 363 -39.09 -16.19 9.50
C LYS A 363 -38.65 -16.58 10.91
N MET A 364 -37.39 -16.32 11.23
CA MET A 364 -36.89 -16.44 12.59
C MET A 364 -36.89 -15.06 13.25
N PHE A 365 -37.65 -14.92 14.33
CA PHE A 365 -37.72 -13.72 15.14
C PHE A 365 -36.70 -13.82 16.26
N MET A 366 -35.89 -12.78 16.42
CA MET A 366 -34.81 -12.71 17.40
C MET A 366 -35.18 -11.74 18.52
N LYS A 367 -34.78 -12.06 19.74
CA LYS A 367 -34.86 -11.19 20.92
C LYS A 367 -33.55 -11.26 21.68
N ASP A 368 -32.95 -10.10 21.96
CA ASP A 368 -31.67 -10.00 22.68
C ASP A 368 -30.55 -10.89 22.07
N ASN A 369 -30.47 -10.92 20.73
CA ASN A 369 -29.57 -11.79 19.94
C ASN A 369 -29.79 -13.31 20.11
N THR A 370 -30.93 -13.73 20.64
CA THR A 370 -31.33 -15.15 20.75
C THR A 370 -32.61 -15.41 19.95
N ALA A 371 -32.80 -16.65 19.48
CA ALA A 371 -34.02 -17.02 18.77
C ALA A 371 -35.22 -17.01 19.73
N ASP A 372 -36.28 -16.28 19.38
CA ASP A 372 -37.54 -16.20 20.13
C ASP A 372 -38.57 -17.18 19.54
N TYR A 373 -38.89 -17.05 18.26
CA TYR A 373 -39.73 -18.03 17.56
C TYR A 373 -39.46 -18.12 16.07
N LEU A 374 -39.72 -19.30 15.51
CA LEU A 374 -39.67 -19.61 14.08
C LEU A 374 -41.10 -19.70 13.55
N HIS A 375 -41.43 -18.88 12.56
CA HIS A 375 -42.66 -19.00 11.78
C HIS A 375 -42.36 -19.71 10.45
N VAL A 376 -42.93 -20.89 10.26
CA VAL A 376 -42.84 -21.66 9.02
C VAL A 376 -44.11 -21.40 8.23
N GLU A 377 -43.97 -20.74 7.09
CA GLU A 377 -45.08 -20.27 6.26
C GLU A 377 -45.27 -21.18 5.04
N ARG A 378 -46.51 -21.61 4.84
CA ARG A 378 -46.99 -22.44 3.72
C ARG A 378 -46.31 -23.81 3.60
N ASN A 379 -47.11 -24.87 3.56
CA ASN A 379 -46.64 -26.25 3.48
C ASN A 379 -45.71 -26.62 4.64
N ALA A 380 -46.01 -26.12 5.84
CA ALA A 380 -45.20 -26.38 7.02
C ALA A 380 -45.23 -27.87 7.38
N SER A 381 -44.06 -28.46 7.60
CA SER A 381 -43.92 -29.86 7.98
C SER A 381 -42.76 -30.04 8.94
N VAL A 382 -43.03 -30.75 10.03
CA VAL A 382 -42.06 -31.12 11.05
C VAL A 382 -42.01 -32.64 11.15
N ILE A 383 -40.80 -33.20 11.12
CA ILE A 383 -40.54 -34.62 11.32
C ILE A 383 -39.58 -34.73 12.50
N SER A 384 -39.95 -35.51 13.50
CA SER A 384 -39.16 -35.74 14.71
C SER A 384 -38.96 -37.24 14.92
N GLN A 385 -37.71 -37.68 15.03
CA GLN A 385 -37.39 -39.08 15.35
C GLN A 385 -37.54 -39.31 16.86
N GLU A 386 -38.25 -40.36 17.29
CA GLU A 386 -38.54 -40.55 18.74
C GLU A 386 -37.28 -40.69 19.60
N THR A 387 -36.30 -41.47 19.14
CA THR A 387 -34.98 -41.63 19.76
C THR A 387 -33.95 -41.89 18.67
N ALA A 388 -32.67 -41.57 18.90
CA ALA A 388 -31.61 -41.77 17.91
C ALA A 388 -31.49 -43.24 17.42
N ASP A 389 -31.91 -44.20 18.26
CA ASP A 389 -31.80 -45.65 17.99
C ASP A 389 -33.05 -46.27 17.35
N THR A 390 -34.10 -45.50 17.05
CA THR A 390 -35.35 -46.04 16.46
C THR A 390 -35.56 -45.59 15.01
N SER A 391 -36.21 -46.44 14.21
CA SER A 391 -36.69 -46.07 12.87
C SER A 391 -38.07 -45.41 12.90
N TYR A 392 -38.55 -44.97 14.07
CA TYR A 392 -39.89 -44.39 14.26
C TYR A 392 -39.83 -42.86 14.20
N TYR A 393 -40.77 -42.28 13.44
CA TYR A 393 -40.87 -40.85 13.20
C TYR A 393 -42.27 -40.36 13.51
N ASN A 394 -42.35 -39.24 14.22
CA ASN A 394 -43.56 -38.45 14.37
C ASN A 394 -43.55 -37.33 13.34
N GLN A 395 -44.64 -37.22 12.57
CA GLN A 395 -44.78 -36.21 11.54
C GLN A 395 -46.02 -35.35 11.79
N SER A 396 -45.81 -34.03 11.80
CA SER A 396 -46.87 -33.03 11.83
C SER A 396 -46.80 -32.16 10.60
N SER A 397 -47.95 -31.74 10.07
CA SER A 397 -48.02 -30.86 8.90
C SER A 397 -49.22 -29.93 9.01
N GLY A 398 -49.11 -28.74 8.42
CA GLY A 398 -50.14 -27.72 8.43
C GLY A 398 -49.87 -26.63 7.39
N ASP A 399 -50.80 -25.70 7.25
CA ASP A 399 -50.60 -24.54 6.36
C ASP A 399 -49.43 -23.70 6.87
N ASP A 400 -49.46 -23.32 8.16
CA ASP A 400 -48.40 -22.59 8.86
C ASP A 400 -48.08 -23.26 10.21
N LEU A 401 -46.87 -23.05 10.72
CA LEU A 401 -46.41 -23.57 12.03
C LEU A 401 -45.56 -22.54 12.77
N LYS A 402 -45.71 -22.46 14.11
CA LYS A 402 -44.92 -21.54 14.96
C LYS A 402 -44.21 -22.30 16.07
N ALA A 403 -42.89 -22.40 15.98
CA ALA A 403 -42.07 -22.99 17.04
C ALA A 403 -41.45 -21.89 17.92
N TYR A 404 -41.78 -21.87 19.21
CA TYR A 404 -41.24 -20.95 20.21
C TYR A 404 -40.04 -21.57 20.90
N PHE A 405 -38.99 -20.78 21.12
CA PHE A 405 -37.76 -21.20 21.76
C PHE A 405 -37.66 -20.66 23.19
N LEU A 406 -37.07 -21.47 24.08
CA LEU A 406 -36.64 -21.06 25.41
C LEU A 406 -35.25 -21.65 25.65
N ASN A 407 -34.26 -20.83 26.00
CA ASN A 407 -32.87 -21.25 26.15
C ASN A 407 -32.33 -22.02 24.93
N ASN A 408 -32.63 -21.53 23.72
CA ASN A 408 -32.26 -22.15 22.43
C ASN A 408 -32.80 -23.56 22.21
N LYS A 409 -33.88 -23.95 22.90
CA LYS A 409 -34.60 -25.22 22.70
C LYS A 409 -36.06 -24.96 22.38
N VAL A 410 -36.66 -25.77 21.51
CA VAL A 410 -38.09 -25.68 21.21
C VAL A 410 -38.88 -25.97 22.50
N HIS A 411 -39.70 -25.00 22.90
CA HIS A 411 -40.52 -25.05 24.11
C HIS A 411 -42.01 -25.28 23.80
N ARG A 412 -42.51 -24.74 22.68
CA ARG A 412 -43.91 -24.86 22.25
C ARG A 412 -44.00 -24.81 20.74
N VAL A 413 -44.83 -25.67 20.14
CA VAL A 413 -45.16 -25.69 18.70
C VAL A 413 -46.64 -25.42 18.51
#